data_AF-A0A6N7XJ07-F1
#
_entry.id   AF-A0A6N7XJ07-F1
#
_cell.length_a   1.000
_cell.length_b   1.000
_cell.length_c   1.000
_cell.angle_alpha   90.00
_cell.angle_beta   90.00
_cell.angle_gamma   90.00
#
_symmetry.space_group_name_H-M   'P 1'
#
loop_
_entity.id
_entity.type
_entity.pdbx_description
1 polymer ?
#
loop_
_entity_poly.entity_id
_entity_poly.type
_entity_poly.pdbx_seq_one_letter_code
_entity_poly.pdbx_strand_id
1 'polypeptide(L)'
;MNIMKKIKEGPTVTMFVPYDCNNSCPFCVNKEEYRNSSSFDLDRCYRSLDLLDRIFPHNDVVFTGGEPLAELEALEDIIAHVGETHNLYINTTLPTSENQDIHRIAEVLNRHQDMISCVNVSRHLKHYVKECSDEIFDLLKVRHRINCVIFEDAKEPSTKEKLINFLDRFNGHEVQIRANYSNLTLENVFETEGDDLFDLLCDIAEYQYPLEKELFRTGFVFHYKDSLVTYHKTLPFSKIDGKVGDIIIRQSGLIYDDWNNYGSPMDINELTLI
;
A
#
# COMPACT_ATOMS: atom_id res chain seq x y z
N MET A 1 10.83 -15.95 8.89
CA MET A 1 12.12 -15.82 8.19
C MET A 1 12.29 -14.35 7.90
N ASN A 2 13.29 -13.69 8.50
CA ASN A 2 13.52 -12.26 8.31
C ASN A 2 14.03 -12.06 6.88
N ILE A 3 13.17 -11.62 5.95
CA ILE A 3 13.64 -10.98 4.73
C ILE A 3 14.44 -9.78 5.23
N MET A 4 15.78 -9.81 5.09
CA MET A 4 16.59 -8.62 5.33
C MET A 4 15.99 -7.52 4.45
N LYS A 5 15.41 -6.50 5.08
CA LYS A 5 14.85 -5.35 4.36
C LYS A 5 15.97 -4.80 3.48
N LYS A 6 15.78 -4.82 2.17
CA LYS A 6 16.77 -4.30 1.22
C LYS A 6 16.87 -2.80 1.47
N ILE A 7 18.06 -2.24 1.26
CA ILE A 7 18.27 -0.81 1.46
C ILE A 7 17.38 -0.06 0.45
N LYS A 8 16.64 0.93 0.94
CA LYS A 8 15.87 1.84 0.10
C LYS A 8 16.69 3.10 -0.14
N GLU A 9 16.93 3.40 -1.39
CA GLU A 9 17.61 4.58 -1.91
C GLU A 9 16.66 5.31 -2.86
N GLY A 10 16.34 6.56 -2.54
CA GLY A 10 15.47 7.39 -3.37
C GLY A 10 13.96 7.16 -3.17
N PRO A 11 13.14 7.60 -4.14
CA PRO A 11 11.68 7.57 -4.04
C PRO A 11 11.14 6.14 -4.14
N THR A 12 9.95 5.93 -3.61
CA THR A 12 9.17 4.72 -3.86
C THR A 12 8.60 4.76 -5.28
N VAL A 13 8.70 3.67 -6.03
CA VAL A 13 8.05 3.53 -7.33
C VAL A 13 6.73 2.79 -7.15
N THR A 14 5.62 3.47 -7.40
CA THR A 14 4.30 2.87 -7.34
C THR A 14 3.79 2.63 -8.76
N MET A 15 3.52 1.38 -9.10
CA MET A 15 2.90 1.03 -10.37
C MET A 15 1.42 0.72 -10.17
N PHE A 16 0.57 1.39 -10.94
CA PHE A 16 -0.83 1.00 -11.08
C PHE A 16 -0.92 -0.17 -12.03
N VAL A 17 -1.24 -1.34 -11.47
CA VAL A 17 -1.51 -2.52 -12.24
C VAL A 17 -2.68 -2.26 -13.19
N PRO A 18 -2.66 -2.88 -14.36
CA PRO A 18 -3.56 -2.53 -15.44
C PRO A 18 -4.94 -3.18 -15.37
N TYR A 19 -5.35 -3.64 -14.19
CA TYR A 19 -6.59 -4.38 -14.00
C TYR A 19 -7.56 -3.55 -13.19
N ASP A 20 -8.85 -3.60 -13.50
CA ASP A 20 -9.86 -2.94 -12.69
C ASP A 20 -9.98 -3.63 -11.32
N CYS A 21 -10.27 -2.87 -10.27
CA CYS A 21 -10.73 -3.41 -9.00
C CYS A 21 -12.25 -3.42 -8.99
N ASN A 22 -12.90 -4.57 -8.84
CA ASN A 22 -14.37 -4.64 -8.81
C ASN A 22 -15.00 -3.87 -7.63
N ASN A 23 -14.20 -3.47 -6.62
CA ASN A 23 -14.66 -2.63 -5.54
C ASN A 23 -14.82 -1.16 -5.96
N SER A 24 -15.78 -0.47 -5.32
CA SER A 24 -16.03 0.97 -5.51
C SER A 24 -15.96 1.67 -4.16
N CYS A 25 -14.79 1.60 -3.53
CA CYS A 25 -14.55 2.23 -2.24
C CYS A 25 -14.81 3.74 -2.32
N PRO A 26 -15.50 4.35 -1.33
CA PRO A 26 -15.76 5.79 -1.33
C PRO A 26 -14.48 6.64 -1.24
N PHE A 27 -13.39 6.03 -0.81
CA PHE A 27 -12.09 6.67 -0.64
C PHE A 27 -11.10 6.37 -1.77
N CYS A 28 -11.50 5.61 -2.80
CA CYS A 28 -10.60 5.38 -3.91
C CYS A 28 -10.53 6.62 -4.81
N VAL A 29 -9.42 7.34 -4.73
CA VAL A 29 -9.14 8.51 -5.58
C VAL A 29 -8.83 8.15 -7.03
N ASN A 30 -8.40 6.92 -7.31
CA ASN A 30 -7.91 6.50 -8.62
C ASN A 30 -8.89 5.58 -9.36
N LYS A 31 -10.13 5.41 -8.87
CA LYS A 31 -11.11 4.50 -9.49
C LYS A 31 -11.41 4.86 -10.95
N GLU A 32 -11.39 6.14 -11.30
CA GLU A 32 -11.57 6.57 -12.69
C GLU A 32 -10.44 6.07 -13.60
N GLU A 33 -9.22 5.99 -13.07
CA GLU A 33 -8.05 5.56 -13.84
C GLU A 33 -8.21 4.11 -14.28
N TYR A 34 -8.42 3.18 -13.35
CA TYR A 34 -8.45 1.75 -13.67
C TYR A 34 -9.87 1.21 -14.03
N ARG A 35 -10.92 2.04 -13.98
CA ARG A 35 -12.24 1.69 -14.56
C ARG A 35 -12.20 1.69 -16.10
N ASN A 36 -11.31 2.50 -16.70
CA ASN A 36 -11.11 2.55 -18.14
C ASN A 36 -9.70 2.09 -18.49
N SER A 37 -9.57 0.81 -18.83
CA SER A 37 -8.31 0.19 -19.24
C SER A 37 -7.97 0.38 -20.73
N SER A 38 -8.67 1.24 -21.47
CA SER A 38 -8.40 1.44 -22.91
C SER A 38 -7.01 2.01 -23.22
N SER A 39 -6.38 2.69 -22.25
CA SER A 39 -5.02 3.21 -22.37
C SER A 39 -3.95 2.24 -21.85
N PHE A 40 -4.35 1.03 -21.48
CA PHE A 40 -3.45 0.00 -20.96
C PHE A 40 -2.35 -0.37 -21.97
N ASP A 41 -1.10 -0.39 -21.50
CA ASP A 41 0.05 -0.86 -22.26
C ASP A 41 1.10 -1.46 -21.32
N LEU A 42 1.12 -2.80 -21.20
CA LEU A 42 2.06 -3.52 -20.33
C LEU A 42 3.51 -3.34 -20.76
N ASP A 43 3.76 -3.32 -22.07
CA ASP A 43 5.11 -3.12 -22.61
C ASP A 43 5.65 -1.73 -22.25
N ARG A 44 4.78 -0.70 -22.17
CA ARG A 44 5.17 0.62 -21.65
C ARG A 44 5.47 0.57 -20.17
N CYS A 45 4.67 -0.15 -19.37
CA CYS A 45 4.97 -0.33 -17.95
C CYS A 45 6.34 -0.98 -17.74
N TYR A 46 6.67 -2.03 -18.50
CA TYR A 46 8.00 -2.66 -18.46
C TYR A 46 9.12 -1.70 -18.84
N ARG A 47 8.95 -0.90 -19.91
CA ARG A 47 9.95 0.12 -20.27
C ARG A 47 10.15 1.18 -19.17
N SER A 48 9.09 1.54 -18.47
CA SER A 48 9.16 2.50 -17.36
C SER A 48 9.82 1.89 -16.12
N LEU A 49 9.55 0.61 -15.83
CA LEU A 49 10.27 -0.14 -14.79
C LEU A 49 11.76 -0.24 -15.14
N ASP A 50 12.12 -0.58 -16.38
CA ASP A 50 13.52 -0.64 -16.83
C ASP A 50 14.24 0.71 -16.69
N LEU A 51 13.54 1.80 -17.00
CA LEU A 51 14.09 3.15 -16.85
C LEU A 51 14.34 3.47 -15.39
N LEU A 52 13.37 3.17 -14.52
CA LEU A 52 13.45 3.48 -13.09
C LEU A 52 14.44 2.59 -12.35
N ASP A 53 14.59 1.32 -12.72
CA ASP A 53 15.64 0.44 -12.19
C ASP A 53 17.04 1.00 -12.48
N ARG A 54 17.27 1.51 -13.70
CA ARG A 54 18.57 2.13 -14.07
C ARG A 54 18.89 3.39 -13.25
N ILE A 55 17.88 4.13 -12.82
CA ILE A 55 18.06 5.38 -12.07
C ILE A 55 18.08 5.12 -10.56
N PHE A 56 17.21 4.22 -10.09
CA PHE A 56 16.98 3.87 -8.68
C PHE A 56 17.07 2.34 -8.48
N PRO A 57 18.27 1.74 -8.56
CA PRO A 57 18.46 0.28 -8.58
C PRO A 57 18.11 -0.41 -7.25
N HIS A 58 17.96 0.36 -6.18
CA HIS A 58 17.68 -0.12 -4.83
C HIS A 58 16.57 0.71 -4.20
N ASN A 59 15.31 0.47 -4.55
CA ASN A 59 14.18 1.21 -3.98
C ASN A 59 13.02 0.31 -3.56
N ASP A 60 11.96 0.93 -3.05
CA ASP A 60 10.68 0.25 -2.83
C ASP A 60 9.86 0.32 -4.11
N VAL A 61 9.37 -0.82 -4.58
CA VAL A 61 8.38 -0.93 -5.67
C VAL A 61 7.06 -1.38 -5.07
N VAL A 62 5.97 -0.70 -5.42
CA VAL A 62 4.62 -0.98 -4.91
C VAL A 62 3.68 -1.23 -6.07
N PHE A 63 3.07 -2.41 -6.12
CA PHE A 63 1.97 -2.69 -7.03
C PHE A 63 0.64 -2.38 -6.33
N THR A 64 -0.17 -1.53 -6.97
CA THR A 64 -1.47 -1.08 -6.46
C THR A 64 -2.34 -0.69 -7.66
N GLY A 65 -3.41 0.08 -7.48
CA GLY A 65 -4.24 0.60 -8.57
C GLY A 65 -5.61 -0.02 -8.50
N GLY A 66 -6.06 -0.70 -9.57
CA GLY A 66 -7.17 -1.63 -9.41
C GLY A 66 -6.73 -2.85 -8.59
N GLU A 67 -6.92 -4.08 -9.05
CA GLU A 67 -6.59 -5.27 -8.24
C GLU A 67 -5.41 -6.04 -8.84
N PRO A 68 -4.19 -5.99 -8.25
CA PRO A 68 -3.01 -6.69 -8.77
C PRO A 68 -3.21 -8.19 -8.98
N LEU A 69 -4.10 -8.80 -8.19
CA LEU A 69 -4.37 -10.24 -8.27
C LEU A 69 -5.43 -10.61 -9.30
N ALA A 70 -6.00 -9.64 -10.03
CA ALA A 70 -6.99 -9.89 -11.08
C ALA A 70 -6.45 -10.82 -12.17
N GLU A 71 -5.18 -10.66 -12.59
CA GLU A 71 -4.51 -11.47 -13.61
C GLU A 71 -3.21 -12.03 -13.06
N LEU A 72 -3.26 -13.27 -12.57
CA LEU A 72 -2.13 -13.88 -11.86
C LEU A 72 -0.91 -14.11 -12.76
N GLU A 73 -1.09 -14.55 -14.00
CA GLU A 73 0.04 -14.83 -14.91
C GLU A 73 0.85 -13.55 -15.18
N ALA A 74 0.17 -12.45 -15.47
CA ALA A 74 0.82 -11.19 -15.72
C ALA A 74 1.42 -10.58 -14.43
N LEU A 75 0.80 -10.79 -13.25
CA LEU A 75 1.43 -10.43 -11.98
C LEU A 75 2.76 -11.19 -11.78
N GLU A 76 2.80 -12.49 -12.06
CA GLU A 76 4.03 -13.28 -11.97
C GLU A 76 5.12 -12.73 -12.91
N ASP A 77 4.76 -12.37 -14.14
CA ASP A 77 5.68 -11.77 -15.11
C ASP A 77 6.23 -10.42 -14.61
N ILE A 78 5.36 -9.55 -14.07
CA ILE A 78 5.77 -8.25 -13.53
C ILE A 78 6.68 -8.42 -12.30
N ILE A 79 6.37 -9.36 -11.38
CA ILE A 79 7.21 -9.65 -10.22
C ILE A 79 8.62 -10.05 -10.68
N ALA A 80 8.70 -10.93 -11.67
CA ALA A 80 9.98 -11.37 -12.23
C ALA A 80 10.73 -10.20 -12.91
N HIS A 81 10.02 -9.27 -13.55
CA HIS A 81 10.59 -8.11 -14.24
C HIS A 81 11.20 -7.08 -13.28
N VAL A 82 10.61 -6.87 -12.10
CA VAL A 82 11.20 -5.95 -11.09
C VAL A 82 12.55 -6.45 -10.58
N GLY A 83 12.75 -7.76 -10.50
CA GLY A 83 14.01 -8.34 -10.07
C GLY A 83 14.28 -8.26 -8.55
N GLU A 84 15.47 -8.70 -8.15
CA GLU A 84 15.78 -9.04 -6.76
C GLU A 84 16.38 -7.89 -5.94
N THR A 85 16.68 -6.74 -6.53
CA THR A 85 17.33 -5.61 -5.83
C THR A 85 16.35 -4.71 -5.08
N HIS A 86 15.07 -4.73 -5.46
CA HIS A 86 14.02 -3.87 -4.90
C HIS A 86 13.25 -4.52 -3.75
N ASN A 87 12.73 -3.72 -2.83
CA ASN A 87 11.69 -4.19 -1.91
C ASN A 87 10.34 -4.17 -2.63
N LEU A 88 9.72 -5.32 -2.85
CA LEU A 88 8.45 -5.39 -3.57
C LEU A 88 7.26 -5.49 -2.62
N TYR A 89 6.31 -4.58 -2.75
CA TYR A 89 5.06 -4.56 -1.99
C TYR A 89 3.87 -4.71 -2.92
N ILE A 90 2.86 -5.48 -2.48
CA ILE A 90 1.61 -5.64 -3.24
C ILE A 90 0.45 -5.17 -2.37
N ASN A 91 -0.28 -4.14 -2.81
CA ASN A 91 -1.50 -3.68 -2.18
C ASN A 91 -2.70 -4.36 -2.85
N THR A 92 -3.50 -5.08 -2.07
CA THR A 92 -4.63 -5.86 -2.59
C THR A 92 -5.77 -5.89 -1.58
N THR A 93 -6.97 -6.20 -2.04
CA THR A 93 -8.10 -6.53 -1.16
C THR A 93 -8.25 -8.04 -0.89
N LEU A 94 -7.61 -8.91 -1.69
CA LEU A 94 -7.73 -10.38 -1.68
C LEU A 94 -9.18 -10.90 -1.81
N PRO A 95 -9.39 -11.95 -2.63
CA PRO A 95 -9.98 -11.86 -3.96
C PRO A 95 -11.28 -11.09 -4.04
N THR A 96 -11.42 -10.35 -5.14
CA THR A 96 -12.57 -9.47 -5.39
C THR A 96 -13.54 -10.01 -6.43
N SER A 97 -13.38 -11.27 -6.86
CA SER A 97 -14.27 -11.93 -7.82
C SER A 97 -14.59 -13.37 -7.42
N GLU A 98 -15.78 -13.85 -7.82
CA GLU A 98 -16.25 -15.22 -7.53
C GLU A 98 -15.47 -16.30 -8.27
N ASN A 99 -14.73 -15.90 -9.32
CA ASN A 99 -13.96 -16.81 -10.16
C ASN A 99 -12.53 -17.01 -9.64
N GLN A 100 -12.12 -16.30 -8.59
CA GLN A 100 -10.78 -16.40 -8.02
C GLN A 100 -10.75 -17.37 -6.85
N ASP A 101 -9.95 -18.42 -7.00
CA ASP A 101 -9.68 -19.41 -5.96
C ASP A 101 -8.60 -18.88 -4.99
N ILE A 102 -8.95 -18.77 -3.70
CA ILE A 102 -8.01 -18.37 -2.64
C ILE A 102 -6.79 -19.28 -2.55
N HIS A 103 -6.92 -20.57 -2.88
CA HIS A 103 -5.81 -21.51 -2.88
C HIS A 103 -4.83 -21.20 -4.00
N ARG A 104 -5.34 -20.89 -5.20
CA ARG A 104 -4.50 -20.51 -6.35
C ARG A 104 -3.80 -19.18 -6.11
N ILE A 105 -4.49 -18.19 -5.51
CA ILE A 105 -3.88 -16.91 -5.14
C ILE A 105 -2.75 -17.12 -4.13
N ALA A 106 -3.02 -17.88 -3.06
CA ALA A 106 -2.00 -18.18 -2.06
C ALA A 106 -0.82 -18.96 -2.66
N GLU A 107 -1.07 -19.90 -3.56
CA GLU A 107 -0.02 -20.64 -4.27
C GLU A 107 0.91 -19.71 -5.05
N VAL A 108 0.35 -18.79 -5.84
CA VAL A 108 1.12 -17.81 -6.63
C VAL A 108 1.92 -16.88 -5.72
N LEU A 109 1.29 -16.27 -4.73
CA LEU A 109 1.96 -15.36 -3.79
C LEU A 109 3.08 -16.07 -3.01
N ASN A 110 2.85 -17.30 -2.57
CA ASN A 110 3.85 -18.09 -1.83
C ASN A 110 5.02 -18.53 -2.70
N ARG A 111 4.79 -18.79 -4.00
CA ARG A 111 5.85 -19.11 -4.96
C ARG A 111 6.88 -17.98 -5.05
N HIS A 112 6.42 -16.73 -4.90
CA HIS A 112 7.23 -15.52 -5.01
C HIS A 112 7.61 -14.90 -3.65
N GLN A 113 7.46 -15.64 -2.54
CA GLN A 113 7.63 -15.12 -1.18
C GLN A 113 9.01 -14.51 -0.89
N ASP A 114 10.06 -14.96 -1.58
CA ASP A 114 11.42 -14.47 -1.39
C ASP A 114 11.68 -13.15 -2.16
N MET A 115 10.85 -12.84 -3.16
CA MET A 115 10.90 -11.60 -3.92
C MET A 115 9.97 -10.53 -3.33
N ILE A 116 8.82 -10.95 -2.80
CA ILE A 116 7.81 -10.06 -2.20
C ILE A 116 8.19 -9.72 -0.76
N SER A 117 8.49 -8.45 -0.51
CA SER A 117 8.78 -7.94 0.82
C SER A 117 7.56 -7.94 1.74
N CYS A 118 6.37 -7.58 1.24
CA CYS A 118 5.11 -7.71 1.99
C CYS A 118 3.87 -7.57 1.10
N VAL A 119 2.85 -8.40 1.36
CA VAL A 119 1.49 -8.22 0.82
C VAL A 119 0.64 -7.41 1.81
N ASN A 120 0.17 -6.25 1.40
CA ASN A 120 -0.70 -5.36 2.17
C ASN A 120 -2.15 -5.66 1.83
N VAL A 121 -2.84 -6.36 2.74
CA VAL A 121 -4.20 -6.83 2.53
C VAL A 121 -5.18 -5.86 3.16
N SER A 122 -5.97 -5.19 2.34
CA SER A 122 -6.93 -4.20 2.81
C SER A 122 -8.13 -4.86 3.49
N ARG A 123 -8.44 -4.39 4.70
CA ARG A 123 -9.64 -4.72 5.49
C ARG A 123 -10.16 -3.44 6.13
N HIS A 124 -11.47 -3.28 6.25
CA HIS A 124 -12.07 -2.01 6.70
C HIS A 124 -12.97 -2.18 7.93
N LEU A 125 -13.03 -1.14 8.79
CA LEU A 125 -13.94 -1.14 9.94
C LEU A 125 -15.41 -1.26 9.54
N LYS A 126 -15.77 -0.68 8.39
CA LYS A 126 -17.05 -0.87 7.73
C LYS A 126 -16.84 -1.59 6.41
N HIS A 127 -17.71 -2.54 6.12
CA HIS A 127 -17.65 -3.31 4.88
C HIS A 127 -18.08 -2.42 3.70
N TYR A 128 -17.08 -1.80 3.05
CA TYR A 128 -17.25 -1.03 1.82
C TYR A 128 -16.96 -1.85 0.55
N VAL A 129 -16.36 -3.03 0.74
CA VAL A 129 -15.77 -3.86 -0.31
C VAL A 129 -16.18 -5.31 -0.13
N LYS A 130 -16.16 -6.07 -1.23
CA LYS A 130 -16.22 -7.53 -1.15
C LYS A 130 -14.84 -8.02 -0.72
N GLU A 131 -14.76 -8.55 0.49
CA GLU A 131 -13.59 -9.22 1.05
C GLU A 131 -13.73 -10.73 0.83
N CYS A 132 -12.63 -11.42 0.57
CA CYS A 132 -12.57 -12.87 0.68
C CYS A 132 -12.66 -13.35 2.13
N SER A 133 -12.83 -14.66 2.31
CA SER A 133 -12.68 -15.33 3.61
C SER A 133 -11.31 -15.05 4.22
N ASP A 134 -11.25 -14.83 5.53
CA ASP A 134 -9.98 -14.66 6.26
C ASP A 134 -9.16 -15.96 6.32
N GLU A 135 -9.74 -17.12 5.97
CA GLU A 135 -9.01 -18.39 5.82
C GLU A 135 -7.82 -18.29 4.85
N ILE A 136 -7.80 -17.30 3.96
CA ILE A 136 -6.64 -17.05 3.10
C ILE A 136 -5.37 -16.77 3.91
N PHE A 137 -5.47 -16.14 5.09
CA PHE A 137 -4.30 -15.81 5.90
C PHE A 137 -3.58 -17.04 6.43
N ASP A 138 -4.31 -18.15 6.66
CA ASP A 138 -3.73 -19.43 7.05
C ASP A 138 -2.98 -20.12 5.88
N LEU A 139 -3.29 -19.73 4.64
CA LEU A 139 -2.64 -20.25 3.43
C LEU A 139 -1.38 -19.47 3.06
N LEU A 140 -1.23 -18.22 3.52
CA LEU A 140 -0.12 -17.33 3.14
C LEU A 140 1.14 -17.63 3.96
N LYS A 141 2.19 -18.04 3.26
CA LYS A 141 3.57 -18.13 3.76
C LYS A 141 4.35 -16.84 3.47
N VAL A 142 4.01 -16.16 2.36
CA VAL A 142 4.54 -14.83 2.08
C VAL A 142 4.20 -13.89 3.23
N ARG A 143 5.13 -13.00 3.57
CA ARG A 143 4.88 -11.98 4.59
C ARG A 143 3.70 -11.13 4.15
N HIS A 144 2.76 -10.95 5.06
CA HIS A 144 1.58 -10.14 4.84
C HIS A 144 1.25 -9.33 6.09
N ARG A 145 0.50 -8.25 5.89
CA ARG A 145 -0.08 -7.46 6.97
C ARG A 145 -1.47 -6.99 6.59
N ILE A 146 -2.32 -6.84 7.59
CA ILE A 146 -3.67 -6.32 7.43
C ILE A 146 -3.62 -4.80 7.42
N ASN A 147 -4.05 -4.17 6.34
CA ASN A 147 -4.02 -2.72 6.17
C ASN A 147 -5.45 -2.14 6.32
N CYS A 148 -5.63 -1.19 7.24
CA CYS A 148 -6.90 -0.53 7.50
C CYS A 148 -6.76 0.98 7.43
N VAL A 149 -7.48 1.64 6.52
CA VAL A 149 -7.59 3.10 6.53
C VAL A 149 -8.81 3.48 7.38
N ILE A 150 -8.61 4.36 8.36
CA ILE A 150 -9.67 4.84 9.25
C ILE A 150 -10.29 6.10 8.66
N PHE A 151 -11.55 6.02 8.26
CA PHE A 151 -12.33 7.16 7.75
C PHE A 151 -13.28 7.72 8.79
N GLU A 152 -13.63 6.90 9.78
CA GLU A 152 -14.48 7.25 10.90
C GLU A 152 -13.80 8.30 11.79
N ASP A 153 -14.62 9.18 12.37
CA ASP A 153 -14.16 10.10 13.39
C ASP A 153 -13.69 9.31 14.63
N ALA A 154 -12.44 9.50 15.04
CA ALA A 154 -11.84 8.80 16.18
C ALA A 154 -12.50 9.17 17.52
N LYS A 155 -13.17 10.33 17.60
CA LYS A 155 -13.88 10.77 18.80
C LYS A 155 -15.22 10.08 19.00
N GLU A 156 -15.77 9.46 17.95
CA GLU A 156 -17.03 8.74 18.05
C GLU A 156 -16.86 7.45 18.86
N PRO A 157 -17.66 7.21 19.92
CA PRO A 157 -17.54 6.00 20.74
C PRO A 157 -17.62 4.70 19.94
N SER A 158 -18.42 4.70 18.86
CA SER A 158 -18.54 3.53 17.98
C SER A 158 -17.27 3.20 17.21
N THR A 159 -16.37 4.16 16.99
CA THR A 159 -15.08 3.95 16.31
C THR A 159 -14.15 3.13 17.19
N LYS A 160 -14.11 3.42 18.49
CA LYS A 160 -13.35 2.63 19.48
C LYS A 160 -13.79 1.16 19.49
N GLU A 161 -15.10 0.92 19.57
CA GLU A 161 -15.65 -0.44 19.57
C GLU A 161 -15.31 -1.20 18.27
N LYS A 162 -15.50 -0.57 17.11
CA LYS A 162 -15.15 -1.17 15.81
C LYS A 162 -13.67 -1.48 15.70
N LEU A 163 -12.80 -0.58 16.15
CA LEU A 163 -11.36 -0.77 16.09
C LEU A 163 -10.91 -1.90 17.01
N ILE A 164 -11.46 -2.02 18.22
CA ILE A 164 -11.22 -3.17 19.10
C ILE A 164 -11.66 -4.47 18.42
N ASN A 165 -12.89 -4.52 17.89
CA ASN A 165 -13.39 -5.71 17.19
C ASN A 165 -12.53 -6.08 15.97
N PHE A 166 -12.01 -5.08 15.26
CA PHE A 166 -11.10 -5.29 14.13
C PHE A 166 -9.76 -5.88 14.58
N LEU A 167 -9.14 -5.31 15.62
CA LEU A 167 -7.88 -5.82 16.17
C LEU A 167 -8.05 -7.22 16.78
N ASP A 168 -9.22 -7.50 17.38
CA ASP A 168 -9.57 -8.83 17.87
C ASP A 168 -9.72 -9.86 16.74
N ARG A 169 -10.38 -9.48 15.63
CA ARG A 169 -10.50 -10.34 14.43
C ARG A 169 -9.14 -10.75 13.87
N PHE A 170 -8.15 -9.87 13.94
CA PHE A 170 -6.81 -10.08 13.36
C PHE A 170 -5.71 -10.25 14.42
N ASN A 171 -6.06 -10.64 15.65
CA ASN A 171 -5.09 -10.89 16.70
C ASN A 171 -4.06 -11.95 16.25
N GLY A 172 -2.77 -11.67 16.45
CA GLY A 172 -1.66 -12.51 15.99
C GLY A 172 -1.15 -12.17 14.59
N HIS A 173 -1.82 -11.27 13.85
CA HIS A 173 -1.32 -10.74 12.59
C HIS A 173 -0.66 -9.37 12.75
N GLU A 174 0.25 -9.00 11.84
CA GLU A 174 0.70 -7.62 11.69
C GLU A 174 -0.45 -6.75 11.16
N VAL A 175 -0.74 -5.63 11.85
CA VAL A 175 -1.79 -4.69 11.47
C VAL A 175 -1.18 -3.32 11.18
N GLN A 176 -1.57 -2.71 10.07
CA GLN A 176 -1.23 -1.35 9.69
C GLN A 176 -2.50 -0.50 9.62
N ILE A 177 -2.68 0.36 10.61
CA ILE A 177 -3.67 1.42 10.64
C ILE A 177 -3.12 2.62 9.87
N ARG A 178 -3.93 3.20 8.99
CA ARG A 178 -3.58 4.40 8.23
C ARG A 178 -4.56 5.52 8.55
N ALA A 179 -4.02 6.70 8.81
CA ALA A 179 -4.82 7.91 8.85
C ALA A 179 -5.48 8.16 7.49
N ASN A 180 -6.68 8.76 7.51
CA ASN A 180 -7.24 9.37 6.31
C ASN A 180 -6.34 10.53 5.86
N TYR A 181 -5.60 10.32 4.76
CA TYR A 181 -4.66 11.30 4.22
C TYR A 181 -5.31 12.63 3.84
N SER A 182 -6.63 12.66 3.59
CA SER A 182 -7.37 13.88 3.26
C SER A 182 -7.36 14.90 4.41
N ASN A 183 -7.07 14.43 5.63
CA ASN A 183 -6.98 15.25 6.83
C ASN A 183 -5.53 15.63 7.19
N LEU A 184 -4.54 15.19 6.40
CA LEU A 184 -3.12 15.37 6.72
C LEU A 184 -2.50 16.54 5.94
N THR A 185 -1.70 17.31 6.65
CA THR A 185 -0.95 18.47 6.15
C THR A 185 0.48 18.42 6.68
N LEU A 186 1.36 19.28 6.14
CA LEU A 186 2.73 19.39 6.65
C LEU A 186 2.80 19.78 8.12
N GLU A 187 1.80 20.51 8.61
CA GLU A 187 1.74 20.98 9.99
C GLU A 187 1.40 19.85 10.98
N ASN A 188 0.66 18.83 10.54
CA ASN A 188 0.15 17.79 11.44
C ASN A 188 0.69 16.38 11.16
N VAL A 189 1.28 16.12 9.99
CA VAL A 189 1.64 14.75 9.60
C VAL A 189 2.69 14.15 10.54
N PHE A 190 3.58 14.97 11.09
CA PHE A 190 4.68 14.55 11.98
C PHE A 190 4.40 14.67 13.47
N GLU A 191 3.23 15.21 13.83
CA GLU A 191 2.84 15.53 15.20
C GLU A 191 1.87 14.48 15.75
N THR A 192 1.90 14.29 17.07
CA THR A 192 0.90 13.48 17.80
C THR A 192 -0.01 14.34 18.68
N GLU A 193 0.38 15.59 18.96
CA GLU A 193 -0.45 16.50 19.74
C GLU A 193 -1.73 16.85 18.95
N GLY A 194 -2.89 16.58 19.55
CA GLY A 194 -4.19 16.80 18.91
C GLY A 194 -4.53 15.78 17.81
N ASP A 195 -3.81 14.65 17.74
CA ASP A 195 -4.14 13.54 16.86
C ASP A 195 -5.12 12.58 17.54
N ASP A 196 -6.40 12.78 17.28
CA ASP A 196 -7.48 11.99 17.88
C ASP A 196 -7.35 10.48 17.63
N LEU A 197 -6.76 10.07 16.50
CA LEU A 197 -6.58 8.65 16.18
C LEU A 197 -5.37 8.07 16.92
N PHE A 198 -4.29 8.84 17.07
CA PHE A 198 -3.17 8.45 17.93
C PHE A 198 -3.62 8.28 19.38
N ASP A 199 -4.39 9.23 19.90
CA ASP A 199 -4.94 9.18 21.25
C ASP A 199 -5.85 7.96 21.43
N LEU A 200 -6.75 7.71 20.47
CA LEU A 200 -7.61 6.52 20.48
C LEU A 200 -6.80 5.21 20.48
N LEU A 201 -5.70 5.14 19.74
CA LEU A 201 -4.83 3.96 19.72
C LEU A 201 -4.09 3.78 21.04
N CYS A 202 -3.61 4.84 21.69
CA CYS A 202 -3.04 4.78 23.04
C CYS A 202 -4.05 4.28 24.08
N ASP A 203 -5.31 4.56 23.85
CA ASP A 203 -6.45 4.14 24.65
C ASP A 203 -6.81 2.65 24.52
N ILE A 204 -6.36 2.00 23.45
CA ILE A 204 -6.70 0.61 23.07
C ILE A 204 -5.48 -0.32 23.18
N ALA A 205 -4.29 0.18 22.83
CA ALA A 205 -3.07 -0.59 22.66
C ALA A 205 -1.88 0.10 23.34
N GLU A 206 -0.85 -0.68 23.64
CA GLU A 206 0.35 -0.18 24.32
C GLU A 206 1.30 0.48 23.32
N TYR A 207 1.44 1.81 23.37
CA TYR A 207 2.41 2.53 22.56
C TYR A 207 3.85 2.11 22.90
N GLN A 208 4.65 1.88 21.86
CA GLN A 208 6.03 1.41 21.99
C GLN A 208 7.03 2.51 21.62
N TYR A 209 7.05 2.92 20.34
CA TYR A 209 8.02 3.89 19.83
C TYR A 209 7.57 4.46 18.47
N PRO A 210 8.11 5.63 18.06
CA PRO A 210 7.86 6.16 16.72
C PRO A 210 8.72 5.43 15.68
N LEU A 211 8.23 5.31 14.45
CA LEU A 211 9.01 4.94 13.29
C LEU A 211 9.84 6.14 12.81
N GLU A 212 10.85 5.88 11.97
CA GLU A 212 11.64 6.93 11.34
C GLU A 212 10.75 7.87 10.53
N LYS A 213 10.97 9.17 10.68
CA LYS A 213 10.28 10.21 9.91
C LYS A 213 10.88 10.25 8.51
N GLU A 214 10.07 9.97 7.50
CA GLU A 214 10.39 10.22 6.10
C GLU A 214 9.82 11.57 5.66
N LEU A 215 10.19 12.04 4.46
CA LEU A 215 9.79 13.36 3.97
C LEU A 215 8.27 13.58 3.89
N PHE A 216 7.49 12.51 3.63
CA PHE A 216 6.04 12.59 3.42
C PHE A 216 5.22 11.77 4.40
N ARG A 217 5.89 11.03 5.30
CA ARG A 217 5.23 10.05 6.16
C ARG A 217 5.94 9.88 7.48
N THR A 218 5.16 9.54 8.49
CA THR A 218 5.65 9.05 9.78
C THR A 218 4.83 7.82 10.17
N GLY A 219 5.29 7.11 11.19
CA GLY A 219 4.45 6.13 11.84
C GLY A 219 4.80 5.90 13.29
N PHE A 220 4.00 5.09 13.93
CA PHE A 220 4.06 4.80 15.36
C PHE A 220 3.77 3.33 15.58
N VAL A 221 4.48 2.72 16.51
CA VAL A 221 4.35 1.30 16.83
C VAL A 221 3.62 1.13 18.14
N PHE A 222 2.65 0.23 18.12
CA PHE A 222 1.84 -0.19 19.25
C PHE A 222 1.86 -1.71 19.36
N HIS A 223 1.58 -2.20 20.55
CA HIS A 223 1.37 -3.61 20.82
C HIS A 223 -0.06 -3.83 21.31
N TYR A 224 -0.78 -4.74 20.65
CA TYR A 224 -2.14 -5.12 21.03
C TYR A 224 -2.22 -6.65 21.09
N LYS A 225 -2.35 -7.20 22.30
CA LYS A 225 -2.36 -8.66 22.54
C LYS A 225 -1.17 -9.35 21.85
N ASP A 226 -1.41 -10.17 20.81
CA ASP A 226 -0.37 -10.89 20.08
C ASP A 226 0.03 -10.18 18.76
N SER A 227 -0.55 -9.01 18.48
CA SER A 227 -0.35 -8.25 17.25
C SER A 227 0.58 -7.07 17.42
N LEU A 228 1.48 -6.93 16.44
CA LEU A 228 2.17 -5.67 16.17
C LEU A 228 1.23 -4.75 15.37
N VAL A 229 0.92 -3.58 15.94
CA VAL A 229 0.05 -2.59 15.29
C VAL A 229 0.89 -1.37 14.93
N THR A 230 0.89 -0.99 13.66
CA THR A 230 1.54 0.23 13.18
C THR A 230 0.49 1.25 12.81
N TYR A 231 0.68 2.50 13.20
CA TYR A 231 -0.14 3.62 12.77
C TYR A 231 0.68 4.52 11.85
N HIS A 232 0.25 4.65 10.60
CA HIS A 232 0.94 5.46 9.59
C HIS A 232 0.13 6.70 9.22
N LYS A 233 0.86 7.82 9.13
CA LYS A 233 0.38 9.10 8.61
C LYS A 233 1.17 9.41 7.34
N THR A 234 0.48 9.80 6.28
CA THR A 234 1.09 10.08 4.97
C THR A 234 0.40 11.28 4.34
N LEU A 235 1.16 12.20 3.78
CA LEU A 235 0.63 13.37 3.09
C LEU A 235 -0.20 12.96 1.85
N PRO A 236 -1.17 13.80 1.43
CA PRO A 236 -2.01 13.57 0.25
C PRO A 236 -1.29 13.85 -1.09
N PHE A 237 0.01 14.15 -1.06
CA PHE A 237 0.83 14.48 -2.22
C PHE A 237 2.25 13.93 -2.03
N SER A 238 2.93 13.75 -3.16
CA SER A 238 4.23 13.06 -3.24
C SER A 238 5.38 13.97 -3.64
N LYS A 239 5.14 15.29 -3.74
CA LYS A 239 6.14 16.29 -4.12
C LYS A 239 6.09 17.55 -3.26
N ILE A 240 7.23 17.98 -2.73
CA ILE A 240 7.42 19.25 -1.99
C ILE A 240 8.76 19.85 -2.40
N ASP A 241 8.76 21.14 -2.79
CA ASP A 241 9.99 21.90 -3.07
C ASP A 241 11.00 21.17 -3.98
N GLY A 242 10.49 20.48 -5.00
CA GLY A 242 11.29 19.73 -5.97
C GLY A 242 11.71 18.31 -5.52
N LYS A 243 11.50 17.95 -4.26
CA LYS A 243 11.73 16.57 -3.78
C LYS A 243 10.51 15.71 -4.06
N VAL A 244 10.74 14.49 -4.53
CA VAL A 244 9.72 13.50 -4.86
C VAL A 244 9.83 12.30 -3.91
N GLY A 245 8.71 11.90 -3.32
CA GLY A 245 8.62 10.76 -2.39
C GLY A 245 8.12 9.49 -3.05
N ASP A 246 7.19 9.62 -3.98
CA ASP A 246 6.61 8.53 -4.74
C ASP A 246 6.60 8.91 -6.24
N ILE A 247 7.13 8.03 -7.09
CA ILE A 247 7.04 8.10 -8.54
C ILE A 247 5.97 7.11 -8.99
N ILE A 248 5.05 7.55 -9.84
CA ILE A 248 3.86 6.78 -10.22
C ILE A 248 3.96 6.34 -11.68
N ILE A 249 3.99 5.03 -11.93
CA ILE A 249 3.77 4.47 -13.26
C ILE A 249 2.26 4.21 -13.39
N ARG A 250 1.59 5.01 -14.23
CA ARG A 250 0.16 4.83 -14.54
C ARG A 250 -0.05 3.61 -15.45
N GLN A 251 -1.29 3.16 -15.60
CA GLN A 251 -1.63 2.01 -16.45
C GLN A 251 -1.21 2.14 -17.93
N SER A 252 -0.98 3.38 -18.39
CA SER A 252 -0.46 3.69 -19.73
C SER A 252 1.06 3.57 -19.84
N GLY A 253 1.73 3.21 -18.74
CA GLY A 253 3.17 3.23 -18.55
C GLY A 253 3.79 4.63 -18.45
N LEU A 254 2.99 5.70 -18.51
CA LEU A 254 3.50 7.06 -18.29
C LEU A 254 3.89 7.25 -16.82
N ILE A 255 4.98 7.97 -16.60
CA ILE A 255 5.56 8.23 -15.29
C ILE A 255 5.10 9.60 -14.79
N TYR A 256 4.74 9.70 -13.51
CA TYR A 256 4.27 10.92 -12.86
C TYR A 256 4.94 11.12 -11.50
N ASP A 257 5.02 12.36 -11.05
CA ASP A 257 5.59 12.73 -9.74
C ASP A 257 4.58 12.76 -8.57
N ASP A 258 3.31 12.42 -8.85
CA ASP A 258 2.28 12.32 -7.83
C ASP A 258 1.13 11.39 -8.26
N TRP A 259 0.45 10.82 -7.26
CA TRP A 259 -0.65 9.85 -7.43
C TRP A 259 -2.01 10.48 -7.75
N ASN A 260 -2.13 11.80 -7.62
CA ASN A 260 -3.39 12.52 -7.80
C ASN A 260 -3.48 13.10 -9.23
N ASN A 261 -4.61 13.72 -9.54
CA ASN A 261 -4.85 14.31 -10.87
C ASN A 261 -4.01 15.57 -11.17
N TYR A 262 -3.23 16.06 -10.21
CA TYR A 262 -2.34 17.21 -10.37
C TYR A 262 -0.87 16.81 -10.56
N GLY A 263 -0.55 15.51 -10.53
CA GLY A 263 0.79 15.01 -10.84
C GLY A 263 1.21 15.42 -12.25
N SER A 264 2.47 15.81 -12.38
CA SER A 264 3.08 16.17 -13.67
C SER A 264 3.74 14.94 -14.29
N PRO A 265 3.61 14.76 -15.62
CA PRO A 265 4.33 13.70 -16.31
C PRO A 265 5.84 13.94 -16.17
N MET A 266 6.61 12.86 -16.08
CA MET A 266 8.06 12.89 -15.94
C MET A 266 8.73 12.19 -17.12
N ASP A 267 9.80 12.79 -17.61
CA ASP A 267 10.76 12.21 -18.53
C ASP A 267 12.09 11.86 -17.82
N ILE A 268 13.02 11.31 -18.59
CA ILE A 268 14.34 10.91 -18.07
C ILE A 268 15.12 12.07 -17.45
N ASN A 269 15.01 13.28 -17.99
CA ASN A 269 15.75 14.44 -17.47
C ASN A 269 15.22 14.79 -16.07
N GLU A 270 13.91 14.81 -15.90
CA GLU A 270 13.26 15.09 -14.62
C GLU A 270 13.58 14.02 -13.59
N LEU A 271 13.61 12.75 -14.00
CA LEU A 271 13.95 11.62 -13.13
C LEU A 271 15.41 11.64 -12.65
N THR A 272 16.35 12.04 -13.52
CA THR A 272 17.79 12.11 -13.15
C THR A 272 18.14 13.25 -12.20
N LEU A 273 17.20 14.14 -11.89
CA LEU A 273 17.38 15.26 -10.96
C LEU A 273 16.93 14.95 -9.52
N ILE A 274 16.31 13.78 -9.28
CA ILE A 274 15.89 13.30 -7.96
C ILE A 274 17.06 12.64 -7.24
#